data_AF-A0A3M1L351-F1
#
_entry.id   AF-A0A3M1L351-F1
#
_cell.length_a   1.000
_cell.length_b   1.000
_cell.length_c   1.000
_cell.angle_alpha   90.00
_cell.angle_beta   90.00
_cell.angle_gamma   90.00
#
_symmetry.space_group_name_H-M   'P 1'
#
loop_
_entity.id
_entity.type
_entity.pdbx_description
1 polymer ?
#
loop_
_entity_poly.entity_id
_entity_poly.type
_entity_poly.pdbx_seq_one_letter_code
_entity_poly.pdbx_strand_id
1 'polypeptide(L)'
;MTVLVWSVAGGVLAQPKDNSPFSRFGLGDFFPQPFAALQGMGGLTAAFSDPLHVNAQNAASLGYLETAAFEVGLNAEFSSLELNNQSNPIRSGGLSYLSLGFPMFNPLNEVLERRKRPLEWGMNFSLQPYTNVGYDIQTLETLPNQDTTVNVFRGSGGTTRFLWGNGFRYKNLAVGLNLGFLFGNIEHERQAKYTELIASYDNDFQDDISVRGFVWNAGIQYRLALNADARGGEGADLRKARFLYLGFYGNS
;
A
#
# COMPACT_ATOMS: atom_id res chain seq x y z
N MET A 1 9.20 -1.97 39.90
CA MET A 1 9.53 -2.05 38.47
C MET A 1 8.76 -0.94 37.78
N THR A 2 9.39 0.22 37.61
CA THR A 2 8.74 1.44 37.15
C THR A 2 8.88 1.52 35.63
N VAL A 3 7.78 1.39 34.89
CA VAL A 3 7.76 1.54 33.43
C VAL A 3 7.68 3.03 33.11
N LEU A 4 8.71 3.56 32.47
CA LEU A 4 8.78 4.93 32.01
C LEU A 4 8.22 4.98 30.57
N VAL A 5 7.04 5.58 30.38
CA VAL A 5 6.46 5.80 29.04
C VAL A 5 6.79 7.23 28.61
N TRP A 6 7.67 7.37 27.61
CA TRP A 6 7.91 8.65 26.94
C TRP A 6 6.83 8.88 25.89
N SER A 7 5.97 9.86 26.14
CA SER A 7 5.01 10.37 25.15
C SER A 7 5.62 11.59 24.48
N VAL A 8 6.16 11.43 23.27
CA VAL A 8 6.58 12.58 22.44
C VAL A 8 5.34 13.12 21.76
N ALA A 9 4.73 14.15 22.36
CA ALA A 9 3.71 14.96 21.71
C ALA A 9 4.39 15.99 20.79
N GLY A 10 4.85 15.53 19.62
CA GLY A 10 5.24 16.45 18.54
C GLY A 10 3.98 17.00 17.89
N GLY A 11 3.75 18.31 17.99
CA GLY A 11 2.73 18.97 17.18
C GLY A 11 3.12 18.84 15.71
N VAL A 12 2.43 17.97 14.98
CA VAL A 12 2.58 17.86 13.53
C VAL A 12 1.78 19.01 12.92
N LEU A 13 2.49 20.04 12.43
CA LEU A 13 1.90 20.96 11.48
C LEU A 13 1.51 20.13 10.24
N ALA A 14 0.23 20.11 9.90
CA ALA A 14 -0.28 19.50 8.68
C ALA A 14 0.17 20.33 7.47
N GLN A 15 1.46 20.26 7.14
CA GLN A 15 1.94 20.68 5.82
C GLN A 15 1.48 19.63 4.80
N PRO A 16 1.16 20.01 3.54
CA PRO A 16 0.85 19.05 2.49
C PRO A 16 1.96 18.02 2.45
N LYS A 17 1.61 16.77 2.79
CA LYS A 17 2.58 15.70 3.02
C LYS A 17 3.25 15.28 1.71
N ASP A 18 2.66 15.67 0.58
CA ASP A 18 3.14 15.51 -0.79
C ASP A 18 2.80 16.79 -1.56
N ASN A 19 3.63 17.13 -2.56
CA ASN A 19 3.32 18.17 -3.54
C ASN A 19 3.50 17.63 -4.96
N SER A 20 2.53 16.80 -5.38
CA SER A 20 2.44 16.29 -6.73
C SER A 20 1.33 17.03 -7.48
N PRO A 21 1.68 17.94 -8.42
CA PRO A 21 0.70 18.61 -9.27
C PRO A 21 -0.19 17.65 -10.06
N PHE A 22 0.29 16.42 -10.32
CA PHE A 22 -0.45 15.40 -11.04
C PHE A 22 -1.57 14.76 -10.21
N SER A 23 -1.44 14.76 -8.88
CA SER A 23 -2.44 14.23 -7.97
C SER A 23 -3.77 15.00 -7.98
N ARG A 24 -3.84 16.16 -8.67
CA ARG A 24 -5.08 16.90 -8.90
C ARG A 24 -6.10 16.14 -9.76
N PHE A 25 -5.65 15.19 -10.57
CA PHE A 25 -6.53 14.48 -11.50
C PHE A 25 -7.04 13.15 -10.92
N GLY A 26 -8.33 12.87 -11.10
CA GLY A 26 -8.93 11.59 -10.73
C GLY A 26 -8.94 11.36 -9.22
N LEU A 27 -8.43 10.21 -8.77
CA LEU A 27 -8.34 9.82 -7.36
C LEU A 27 -7.00 10.20 -6.70
N GLY A 28 -6.13 10.92 -7.42
CA GLY A 28 -4.76 11.21 -7.01
C GLY A 28 -3.74 10.19 -7.51
N ASP A 29 -2.55 10.26 -6.92
CA ASP A 29 -1.45 9.36 -7.25
C ASP A 29 -1.63 8.01 -6.54
N PHE A 30 -1.36 6.93 -7.25
CA PHE A 30 -1.43 5.59 -6.66
C PHE A 30 -0.25 5.34 -5.73
N PHE A 31 -0.56 4.87 -4.53
CA PHE A 31 0.46 4.54 -3.56
C PHE A 31 1.16 3.21 -3.91
N PRO A 32 2.49 3.08 -3.74
CA PRO A 32 3.18 1.81 -3.95
C PRO A 32 2.63 0.72 -3.02
N GLN A 33 2.11 -0.36 -3.61
CA GLN A 33 1.41 -1.42 -2.87
C GLN A 33 2.26 -2.59 -2.33
N PRO A 34 3.53 -2.84 -2.73
CA PRO A 34 4.26 -3.98 -2.22
C PRO A 34 4.74 -3.75 -0.78
N PHE A 35 4.62 -4.82 0.02
CA PHE A 35 5.14 -4.87 1.40
C PHE A 35 6.66 -4.77 1.41
N ALA A 36 7.26 -4.47 2.56
CA ALA A 36 8.70 -4.21 2.67
C ALA A 36 9.55 -5.38 2.15
N ALA A 37 9.17 -6.62 2.47
CA ALA A 37 9.84 -7.83 1.95
C ALA A 37 9.77 -7.92 0.41
N LEU A 38 8.62 -7.58 -0.17
CA LEU A 38 8.39 -7.58 -1.62
C LEU A 38 9.18 -6.46 -2.30
N GLN A 39 9.27 -5.28 -1.67
CA GLN A 39 10.10 -4.18 -2.16
C GLN A 39 11.58 -4.53 -2.14
N GLY A 40 12.06 -5.20 -1.09
CA GLY A 40 13.44 -5.73 -1.04
C GLY A 40 13.75 -6.72 -2.17
N MET A 41 12.72 -7.36 -2.73
CA MET A 41 12.80 -8.24 -3.90
C MET A 41 12.53 -7.55 -5.24
N GLY A 42 12.62 -6.21 -5.30
CA GLY A 42 12.39 -5.46 -6.52
C GLY A 42 10.92 -5.41 -6.97
N GLY A 43 9.98 -5.59 -6.04
CA GLY A 43 8.54 -5.52 -6.30
C GLY A 43 7.92 -6.81 -6.87
N LEU A 44 8.64 -7.94 -6.79
CA LEU A 44 8.15 -9.23 -7.23
C LEU A 44 7.01 -9.73 -6.33
N THR A 45 5.78 -9.47 -6.75
CA THR A 45 4.56 -9.79 -5.98
C THR A 45 3.87 -11.07 -6.45
N ALA A 46 3.98 -11.40 -7.74
CA ALA A 46 3.18 -12.48 -8.33
C ALA A 46 3.65 -13.87 -7.89
N ALA A 47 4.95 -14.13 -7.93
CA ALA A 47 5.55 -15.43 -7.61
C ALA A 47 6.14 -15.52 -6.19
N PHE A 48 6.04 -14.46 -5.40
CA PHE A 48 6.58 -14.45 -4.05
C PHE A 48 5.64 -15.14 -3.06
N SER A 49 6.20 -16.08 -2.32
CA SER A 49 5.55 -16.75 -1.20
C SER A 49 6.60 -17.01 -0.14
N ASP A 50 6.33 -16.61 1.10
CA ASP A 50 7.22 -16.80 2.23
C ASP A 50 6.41 -17.30 3.45
N PRO A 51 6.97 -18.20 4.28
CA PRO A 51 6.26 -18.72 5.46
C PRO A 51 6.03 -17.70 6.58
N LEU A 52 6.81 -16.61 6.59
CA LEU A 52 6.83 -15.61 7.67
C LEU A 52 6.28 -14.24 7.23
N HIS A 53 6.27 -13.96 5.93
CA HIS A 53 5.84 -12.66 5.41
C HIS A 53 4.52 -12.75 4.66
N VAL A 54 3.70 -11.73 4.84
CA VAL A 54 2.41 -11.61 4.17
C VAL A 54 2.61 -10.96 2.79
N ASN A 55 1.89 -11.47 1.79
CA ASN A 55 1.79 -10.82 0.49
C ASN A 55 0.30 -10.63 0.15
N ALA A 56 -0.21 -9.45 0.52
CA ALA A 56 -1.60 -9.07 0.25
C ALA A 56 -1.87 -8.79 -1.23
N GLN A 57 -0.84 -8.66 -2.08
CA GLN A 57 -1.03 -8.39 -3.50
C GLN A 57 -1.39 -9.67 -4.29
N ASN A 58 -0.95 -10.84 -3.81
CA ASN A 58 -1.38 -12.13 -4.32
C ASN A 58 -1.87 -13.03 -3.18
N ALA A 59 -3.19 -13.09 -2.97
CA ALA A 59 -3.80 -13.91 -1.92
C ALA A 59 -3.40 -15.40 -1.95
N ALA A 60 -2.99 -15.95 -3.10
CA ALA A 60 -2.56 -17.34 -3.17
C ALA A 60 -1.32 -17.64 -2.32
N SER A 61 -0.47 -16.63 -2.09
CA SER A 61 0.71 -16.79 -1.24
C SER A 61 0.36 -17.02 0.22
N LEU A 62 -0.82 -16.60 0.68
CA LEU A 62 -1.28 -16.79 2.06
C LEU A 62 -1.41 -18.27 2.42
N GLY A 63 -1.66 -19.14 1.43
CA GLY A 63 -1.65 -20.58 1.63
C GLY A 63 -0.27 -21.17 1.94
N TYR A 64 0.81 -20.40 1.79
CA TYR A 64 2.18 -20.81 2.17
C TYR A 64 2.61 -20.29 3.54
N LEU A 65 1.76 -19.53 4.22
CA LEU A 65 2.07 -18.97 5.53
C LEU A 65 2.08 -20.09 6.59
N GLU A 66 3.12 -20.14 7.40
CA GLU A 66 3.28 -21.18 8.44
C GLU A 66 3.13 -20.60 9.86
N THR A 67 3.36 -19.29 10.02
CA THR A 67 3.25 -18.60 11.32
C THR A 67 2.38 -17.35 11.24
N ALA A 68 1.80 -16.95 12.37
CA ALA A 68 1.13 -15.66 12.47
C ALA A 68 2.14 -14.52 12.21
N ALA A 69 1.82 -13.66 11.26
CA ALA A 69 2.67 -12.57 10.81
C ALA A 69 1.96 -11.24 11.04
N PHE A 70 2.54 -10.39 11.88
CA PHE A 70 2.09 -9.02 12.10
C PHE A 70 3.14 -8.07 11.52
N GLU A 71 2.75 -7.31 10.51
CA GLU A 71 3.65 -6.40 9.80
C GLU A 71 3.12 -4.97 9.80
N VAL A 72 4.02 -4.02 10.06
CA VAL A 72 3.76 -2.59 9.94
C VAL A 72 4.82 -2.00 9.04
N GLY A 73 4.39 -1.41 7.92
CA GLY A 73 5.28 -0.74 6.98
C GLY A 73 5.18 0.77 7.12
N LEU A 74 6.33 1.44 7.21
CA LEU A 74 6.45 2.89 7.10
C LEU A 74 7.24 3.21 5.84
N ASN A 75 6.89 4.30 5.15
CA ASN A 75 7.66 4.81 4.02
C ASN A 75 8.19 6.22 4.32
N ALA A 76 9.29 6.55 3.66
CA ALA A 76 9.78 7.89 3.46
C ALA A 76 10.18 8.02 2.00
N GLU A 77 9.69 9.06 1.35
CA GLU A 77 9.96 9.37 -0.05
C GLU A 77 10.59 10.76 -0.14
N PHE A 78 11.65 10.84 -0.95
CA PHE A 78 12.41 12.05 -1.20
C PHE A 78 12.37 12.28 -2.70
N SER A 79 11.63 13.29 -3.13
CA SER A 79 11.50 13.67 -4.53
C SER A 79 11.97 15.11 -4.72
N SER A 80 12.23 15.50 -5.98
CA SER A 80 12.67 16.85 -6.32
C SER A 80 11.94 17.30 -7.55
N LEU A 81 11.19 18.39 -7.46
CA LEU A 81 10.49 18.99 -8.59
C LEU A 81 11.37 20.08 -9.21
N GLU A 82 11.61 19.99 -10.51
CA GLU A 82 12.44 20.97 -11.23
C GLU A 82 11.62 21.75 -12.26
N LEU A 83 11.68 23.08 -12.19
CA LEU A 83 11.05 23.98 -13.16
C LEU A 83 11.96 25.18 -13.42
N ASN A 84 12.35 25.41 -14.68
CA ASN A 84 13.10 26.61 -15.12
C ASN A 84 14.29 26.99 -14.20
N ASN A 85 15.20 26.05 -13.95
CA ASN A 85 16.37 26.16 -13.05
C ASN A 85 16.06 26.32 -11.54
N GLN A 86 14.81 26.16 -11.11
CA GLN A 86 14.48 26.02 -9.69
C GLN A 86 14.24 24.55 -9.35
N SER A 87 14.84 24.11 -8.25
CA SER A 87 14.70 22.76 -7.69
C SER A 87 14.02 22.87 -6.34
N ASN A 88 12.90 22.18 -6.17
CA ASN A 88 12.16 22.14 -4.92
C ASN A 88 12.16 20.71 -4.35
N PRO A 89 12.94 20.44 -3.29
CA PRO A 89 12.97 19.12 -2.66
C PRO A 89 11.69 18.88 -1.88
N ILE A 90 11.00 17.80 -2.19
CA ILE A 90 9.78 17.34 -1.53
C ILE A 90 10.16 16.13 -0.67
N ARG A 91 9.65 16.11 0.56
CA ARG A 91 9.85 15.01 1.50
C ARG A 91 8.52 14.58 2.02
N SER A 92 8.13 13.36 1.68
CA SER A 92 6.91 12.74 2.14
C SER A 92 7.23 11.48 2.94
N GLY A 93 6.30 11.04 3.76
CA GLY A 93 6.49 9.84 4.55
C GLY A 93 5.21 9.49 5.26
N GLY A 94 5.04 8.23 5.65
CA GLY A 94 3.75 7.80 6.18
C GLY A 94 3.71 6.34 6.59
N LEU A 95 2.50 5.90 6.89
CA LEU A 95 2.17 4.51 7.06
C LEU A 95 1.93 3.91 5.68
N SER A 96 2.74 2.94 5.28
CA SER A 96 2.58 2.22 4.02
C SER A 96 1.50 1.15 4.13
N TYR A 97 1.53 0.38 5.21
CA TYR A 97 0.57 -0.70 5.44
C TYR A 97 0.59 -1.16 6.89
N LEU A 98 -0.52 -1.73 7.31
CA LEU A 98 -0.68 -2.52 8.53
C LEU A 98 -1.29 -3.86 8.11
N SER A 99 -0.62 -4.97 8.39
CA SER A 99 -1.07 -6.29 7.96
C SER A 99 -0.98 -7.31 9.08
N LEU A 100 -1.94 -8.22 9.10
CA LEU A 100 -2.06 -9.27 10.08
C LEU A 100 -2.51 -10.55 9.39
N GLY A 101 -1.54 -11.44 9.17
CA GLY A 101 -1.72 -12.75 8.55
C GLY A 101 -1.72 -13.87 9.58
N PHE A 102 -2.62 -14.84 9.42
CA PHE A 102 -2.68 -16.02 10.26
C PHE A 102 -2.86 -17.29 9.43
N PRO A 103 -2.06 -18.33 9.68
CA PRO A 103 -2.32 -19.66 9.18
C PRO A 103 -3.45 -20.29 10.00
N MET A 104 -4.55 -20.63 9.34
CA MET A 104 -5.68 -21.32 9.98
C MET A 104 -5.35 -22.79 10.25
N PHE A 105 -4.53 -23.39 9.39
CA PHE A 105 -3.92 -24.71 9.60
C PHE A 105 -2.42 -24.52 9.76
N ASN A 106 -1.95 -24.55 11.00
CA ASN A 106 -0.54 -24.35 11.33
C ASN A 106 0.21 -25.70 11.28
N PRO A 107 1.39 -25.79 10.64
CA PRO A 107 2.26 -26.97 10.73
C PRO A 107 2.54 -27.41 12.18
N LEU A 108 2.59 -26.48 13.14
CA LEU A 108 2.73 -26.79 14.57
C LEU A 108 1.52 -27.57 15.10
N ASN A 109 0.30 -27.26 14.65
CA ASN A 109 -0.89 -28.02 15.02
C ASN A 109 -0.90 -29.40 14.33
N GLU A 110 -0.34 -29.53 13.13
CA GLU A 110 -0.21 -30.83 12.47
C GLU A 110 0.75 -31.77 13.21
N VAL A 111 1.84 -31.25 13.79
CA VAL A 111 2.76 -32.03 14.62
C VAL A 111 2.05 -32.52 15.89
N LEU A 112 1.21 -31.67 16.51
CA LEU A 112 0.43 -32.02 17.69
C LEU A 112 -0.70 -33.03 17.37
N GLU A 113 -1.37 -32.88 16.23
CA GLU A 113 -2.49 -33.74 15.80
C GLU A 113 -2.04 -35.03 15.08
N ARG A 114 -0.74 -35.17 14.77
CA ARG A 114 -0.15 -36.26 13.94
C ARG A 114 -0.88 -36.50 12.61
N ARG A 115 -1.58 -35.50 12.09
CA ARG A 115 -2.24 -35.53 10.78
C ARG A 115 -1.66 -34.44 9.90
N LYS A 116 -1.01 -34.85 8.81
CA LYS A 116 -0.72 -33.95 7.68
C LYS A 116 -2.01 -33.69 6.92
N ARG A 117 -2.47 -32.44 6.89
CA ARG A 117 -3.58 -32.03 6.05
C ARG A 117 -3.01 -31.71 4.67
N PRO A 118 -3.59 -32.23 3.58
CA PRO A 118 -3.12 -31.92 2.24
C PRO A 118 -3.54 -30.51 1.78
N LEU A 119 -4.43 -29.85 2.55
CA LEU A 119 -4.95 -28.52 2.31
C LEU A 119 -4.53 -27.60 3.45
N GLU A 120 -3.85 -26.53 3.10
CA GLU A 120 -3.48 -25.46 4.02
C GLU A 120 -4.28 -24.20 3.69
N TRP A 121 -4.57 -23.43 4.73
CA TRP A 121 -5.38 -22.22 4.63
C TRP A 121 -4.72 -21.11 5.45
N GLY A 122 -4.48 -19.98 4.80
CA GLY A 122 -4.06 -18.75 5.43
C GLY A 122 -5.07 -17.64 5.17
N MET A 123 -5.20 -16.76 6.16
CA MET A 123 -6.06 -15.59 6.11
C MET A 123 -5.23 -14.34 6.44
N ASN A 124 -5.60 -13.19 5.88
CA ASN A 124 -4.93 -11.92 6.15
C ASN A 124 -5.94 -10.78 6.26
N PHE A 125 -5.67 -9.84 7.15
CA PHE A 125 -6.30 -8.53 7.18
C PHE A 125 -5.23 -7.47 6.97
N SER A 126 -5.44 -6.57 6.00
CA SER A 126 -4.51 -5.48 5.76
C SER A 126 -5.23 -4.16 5.58
N LEU A 127 -4.64 -3.10 6.11
CA LEU A 127 -5.05 -1.72 5.94
C LEU A 127 -3.89 -0.99 5.28
N GLN A 128 -4.14 -0.39 4.12
CA GLN A 128 -3.11 0.33 3.38
C GLN A 128 -3.68 1.52 2.62
N PRO A 129 -2.95 2.65 2.54
CA PRO A 129 -3.28 3.70 1.59
C PRO A 129 -3.30 3.14 0.17
N TYR A 130 -4.21 3.66 -0.65
CA TYR A 130 -4.40 3.25 -2.03
C TYR A 130 -4.11 4.40 -2.99
N THR A 131 -4.62 5.60 -2.70
CA THR A 131 -4.25 6.83 -3.42
C THR A 131 -3.95 7.97 -2.45
N ASN A 132 -3.13 8.91 -2.90
CA ASN A 132 -2.80 10.13 -2.18
C ASN A 132 -3.09 11.35 -3.06
N VAL A 133 -3.73 12.37 -2.49
CA VAL A 133 -3.91 13.68 -3.13
C VAL A 133 -3.18 14.70 -2.27
N GLY A 134 -2.23 15.40 -2.87
CA GLY A 134 -1.40 16.38 -2.17
C GLY A 134 -0.77 17.33 -3.17
N TYR A 135 -1.31 18.53 -3.28
CA TYR A 135 -0.71 19.61 -4.05
C TYR A 135 -0.98 20.97 -3.41
N ASP A 136 0.00 21.86 -3.52
CA ASP A 136 -0.15 23.29 -3.22
C ASP A 136 0.54 24.06 -4.35
N ILE A 137 -0.28 24.63 -5.23
CA ILE A 137 0.18 25.32 -6.44
C ILE A 137 -0.35 26.74 -6.42
N GLN A 138 0.57 27.69 -6.55
CA GLN A 138 0.25 29.09 -6.71
C GLN A 138 0.54 29.52 -8.14
N THR A 139 -0.44 30.13 -8.79
CA THR A 139 -0.29 30.70 -10.13
C THR A 139 -0.57 32.19 -10.09
N LEU A 140 0.35 32.97 -10.69
CA LEU A 140 0.21 34.40 -10.89
C LEU A 140 -0.39 34.63 -12.27
N GLU A 141 -1.57 35.24 -12.32
CA GLU A 141 -2.21 35.63 -13.58
C GLU A 141 -2.28 37.16 -13.65
N THR A 142 -1.62 37.73 -14.67
CA THR A 142 -1.66 39.16 -14.98
C THR A 142 -2.53 39.33 -16.21
N LEU A 143 -3.74 39.86 -16.02
CA LEU A 143 -4.64 40.17 -17.14
C LEU A 143 -4.23 41.51 -17.78
N PRO A 144 -4.22 41.63 -19.12
CA PRO A 144 -3.96 42.92 -19.76
C PRO A 144 -5.06 43.92 -19.37
N ASN A 145 -4.68 44.99 -18.67
CA ASN A 145 -5.55 46.05 -18.12
C ASN A 145 -6.31 45.73 -16.80
N GLN A 146 -5.91 44.72 -16.03
CA GLN A 146 -6.43 44.47 -14.67
C GLN A 146 -5.31 44.12 -13.67
N ASP A 147 -5.63 44.27 -12.39
CA ASP A 147 -4.80 43.94 -11.23
C ASP A 147 -4.27 42.49 -11.26
N THR A 148 -3.08 42.29 -10.67
CA THR A 148 -2.49 40.96 -10.51
C THR A 148 -3.37 40.07 -9.60
N THR A 149 -3.82 38.93 -10.14
CA THR A 149 -4.61 37.94 -9.38
C THR A 149 -3.74 36.74 -9.02
N VAL A 150 -3.76 36.37 -7.74
CA VAL A 150 -3.08 35.20 -7.21
C VAL A 150 -4.11 34.08 -7.06
N ASN A 151 -4.02 33.05 -7.88
CA ASN A 151 -4.83 31.85 -7.72
C ASN A 151 -4.02 30.80 -6.95
N VAL A 152 -4.55 30.33 -5.83
CA VAL A 152 -3.99 29.25 -5.02
C VAL A 152 -4.88 28.02 -5.19
N PHE A 153 -4.29 26.91 -5.61
CA PHE A 153 -4.95 25.62 -5.72
C PHE A 153 -4.33 24.67 -4.71
N ARG A 154 -5.14 24.18 -3.79
CA ARG A 154 -4.75 23.13 -2.84
C ARG A 154 -5.61 21.90 -3.02
N GLY A 155 -5.00 20.75 -2.78
CA GLY A 155 -5.72 19.49 -2.70
C GLY A 155 -5.08 18.62 -1.65
N SER A 156 -5.90 18.01 -0.81
CA SER A 156 -5.43 17.13 0.25
C SER A 156 -6.36 15.94 0.44
N GLY A 157 -5.81 14.85 0.98
CA GLY A 157 -6.56 13.64 1.32
C GLY A 157 -6.09 12.45 0.51
N GLY A 158 -7.01 11.54 0.20
CA GLY A 158 -6.69 10.29 -0.48
C GLY A 158 -7.60 9.16 -0.05
N THR A 159 -7.29 7.96 -0.54
CA THR A 159 -8.09 6.77 -0.26
C THR A 159 -7.28 5.70 0.44
N THR A 160 -7.91 5.00 1.37
CA THR A 160 -7.38 3.85 2.10
C THR A 160 -8.23 2.64 1.76
N ARG A 161 -7.59 1.48 1.60
CA ARG A 161 -8.29 0.21 1.44
C ARG A 161 -8.06 -0.69 2.65
N PHE A 162 -9.14 -1.27 3.13
CA PHE A 162 -9.10 -2.42 4.00
C PHE A 162 -9.27 -3.68 3.14
N LEU A 163 -8.44 -4.68 3.34
CA LEU A 163 -8.40 -5.93 2.58
C LEU A 163 -8.52 -7.12 3.53
N TRP A 164 -9.38 -8.05 3.16
CA TRP A 164 -9.53 -9.36 3.77
C TRP A 164 -9.18 -10.44 2.74
N GLY A 165 -8.07 -11.12 2.98
CA GLY A 165 -7.50 -12.12 2.10
C GLY A 165 -7.65 -13.53 2.63
N ASN A 166 -7.91 -14.47 1.73
CA ASN A 166 -7.92 -15.90 1.99
C ASN A 166 -7.14 -16.63 0.91
N GLY A 167 -6.19 -17.48 1.31
CA GLY A 167 -5.40 -18.31 0.41
C GLY A 167 -5.42 -19.78 0.82
N PHE A 168 -5.58 -20.66 -0.16
CA PHE A 168 -5.65 -22.10 0.01
C PHE A 168 -4.55 -22.76 -0.79
N ARG A 169 -3.75 -23.62 -0.16
CA ARG A 169 -2.70 -24.41 -0.81
C ARG A 169 -3.06 -25.89 -0.77
N TYR A 170 -3.09 -26.51 -1.94
CA TYR A 170 -3.20 -27.95 -2.11
C TYR A 170 -1.95 -28.48 -2.82
N LYS A 171 -1.09 -29.17 -2.06
CA LYS A 171 0.22 -29.66 -2.52
C LYS A 171 1.12 -28.55 -3.08
N ASN A 172 1.18 -28.44 -4.41
CA ASN A 172 2.05 -27.53 -5.15
C ASN A 172 1.25 -26.37 -5.77
N LEU A 173 -0.07 -26.42 -5.71
CA LEU A 173 -0.95 -25.40 -6.25
C LEU A 173 -1.57 -24.60 -5.10
N ALA A 174 -1.56 -23.29 -5.20
CA ALA A 174 -2.26 -22.40 -4.30
C ALA A 174 -3.15 -21.45 -5.08
N VAL A 175 -4.31 -21.14 -4.51
CA VAL A 175 -5.29 -20.20 -5.03
C VAL A 175 -5.68 -19.25 -3.92
N GLY A 176 -6.07 -18.03 -4.26
CA GLY A 176 -6.50 -17.08 -3.24
C GLY A 176 -7.42 -16.00 -3.78
N LEU A 177 -8.17 -15.42 -2.85
CA LEU A 177 -9.09 -14.31 -3.07
C LEU A 177 -8.89 -13.28 -1.96
N ASN A 178 -8.74 -12.02 -2.37
CA ASN A 178 -8.75 -10.84 -1.54
C ASN A 178 -10.01 -10.05 -1.85
N LEU A 179 -10.75 -9.68 -0.81
CA LEU A 179 -11.87 -8.75 -0.89
C LEU A 179 -11.48 -7.49 -0.14
N GLY A 180 -11.85 -6.32 -0.66
CA GLY A 180 -11.49 -5.07 -0.04
C GLY A 180 -12.56 -4.01 -0.12
N PHE A 181 -12.50 -3.11 0.86
CA PHE A 181 -13.34 -1.93 0.95
C PHE A 181 -12.45 -0.69 0.87
N LEU A 182 -12.66 0.10 -0.15
CA LEU A 182 -11.97 1.37 -0.41
C LEU A 182 -12.79 2.50 0.20
N PHE A 183 -12.14 3.37 0.96
CA PHE A 183 -12.78 4.54 1.57
C PHE A 183 -11.78 5.69 1.70
N GLY A 184 -12.25 6.92 1.55
CA GLY A 184 -11.43 8.11 1.71
C GLY A 184 -12.20 9.38 1.41
N ASN A 185 -11.58 10.51 1.74
CA ASN A 185 -12.07 11.83 1.37
C ASN A 185 -10.96 12.57 0.65
N ILE A 186 -11.33 13.30 -0.39
CA ILE A 186 -10.45 14.16 -1.17
C ILE A 186 -11.08 15.56 -1.11
N GLU A 187 -10.29 16.53 -0.69
CA GLU A 187 -10.71 17.92 -0.59
C GLU A 187 -9.93 18.74 -1.62
N HIS A 188 -10.63 19.55 -2.40
CA HIS A 188 -10.05 20.51 -3.32
C HIS A 188 -10.43 21.93 -2.89
N GLU A 189 -9.42 22.77 -2.71
CA GLU A 189 -9.57 24.17 -2.33
C GLU A 189 -9.02 25.04 -3.46
N ARG A 190 -9.79 26.03 -3.89
CA ARG A 190 -9.39 27.04 -4.85
C ARG A 190 -9.68 28.42 -4.27
N GLN A 191 -8.60 29.14 -4.00
CA GLN A 191 -8.66 30.52 -3.55
C GLN A 191 -8.21 31.47 -4.67
N ALA A 192 -8.99 32.52 -4.91
CA ALA A 192 -8.60 33.64 -5.76
C ALA A 192 -8.41 34.90 -4.90
N LYS A 193 -7.18 35.39 -4.84
CA LYS A 193 -6.78 36.57 -4.06
C LYS A 193 -6.41 37.74 -4.96
N TYR A 194 -6.99 38.90 -4.70
CA TYR A 194 -6.72 40.12 -5.44
C TYR A 194 -5.74 40.99 -4.65
N THR A 195 -4.52 41.17 -5.17
CA THR A 195 -3.40 41.74 -4.38
C THR A 195 -3.34 43.27 -4.43
N GLU A 196 -3.95 43.90 -5.44
CA GLU A 196 -3.86 45.35 -5.68
C GLU A 196 -5.11 46.14 -5.21
N LEU A 197 -6.18 45.46 -4.79
CA LEU A 197 -7.38 46.09 -4.22
C LEU A 197 -7.31 46.13 -2.68
N ILE A 198 -7.40 47.32 -2.08
CA ILE A 198 -7.53 47.48 -0.62
C ILE A 198 -8.94 47.02 -0.22
N ALA A 199 -9.03 46.06 0.72
CA ALA A 199 -10.29 45.44 1.18
C ALA A 199 -11.06 44.63 0.12
N SER A 200 -10.35 43.89 -0.74
CA SER A 200 -10.94 42.88 -1.61
C SER A 200 -11.56 41.72 -0.81
N TYR A 201 -12.63 41.14 -1.36
CA TYR A 201 -13.15 39.86 -0.93
C TYR A 201 -12.38 38.75 -1.64
N ASP A 202 -11.78 37.85 -0.87
CA ASP A 202 -11.22 36.61 -1.39
C ASP A 202 -12.36 35.64 -1.70
N ASN A 203 -12.32 35.01 -2.88
CA ASN A 203 -13.24 33.91 -3.20
C ASN A 203 -12.57 32.59 -2.84
N ASP A 204 -13.22 31.83 -1.96
CA ASP A 204 -12.80 30.48 -1.58
C ASP A 204 -13.83 29.46 -2.05
N PHE A 205 -13.37 28.49 -2.85
CA PHE A 205 -14.17 27.38 -3.34
C PHE A 205 -13.61 26.09 -2.77
N GLN A 206 -14.42 25.39 -1.99
CA GLN A 206 -14.09 24.11 -1.38
C GLN A 206 -15.00 23.01 -1.91
N ASP A 207 -14.41 21.98 -2.49
CA ASP A 207 -15.09 20.78 -2.98
C ASP A 207 -14.64 19.56 -2.16
N ASP A 208 -15.58 18.93 -1.46
CA ASP A 208 -15.35 17.72 -0.67
C ASP A 208 -15.91 16.48 -1.37
N ILE A 209 -15.03 15.53 -1.70
CA ILE A 209 -15.36 14.30 -2.42
C ILE A 209 -15.13 13.09 -1.51
N SER A 210 -16.19 12.42 -1.10
CA SER A 210 -16.11 11.14 -0.39
C SER A 210 -16.11 9.96 -1.36
N VAL A 211 -15.03 9.18 -1.34
CA VAL A 211 -14.87 7.98 -2.18
C VAL A 211 -15.16 6.75 -1.35
N ARG A 212 -16.02 5.86 -1.87
CA ARG A 212 -16.29 4.54 -1.30
C ARG A 212 -16.42 3.53 -2.43
N GLY A 213 -15.81 2.36 -2.27
CA GLY A 213 -15.81 1.35 -3.31
C GLY A 213 -15.51 -0.04 -2.78
N PHE A 214 -15.83 -1.04 -3.58
CA PHE A 214 -15.44 -2.42 -3.33
C PHE A 214 -14.36 -2.80 -4.34
N VAL A 215 -13.31 -3.46 -3.86
CA VAL A 215 -12.20 -3.95 -4.69
C VAL A 215 -12.00 -5.43 -4.41
N TRP A 216 -11.54 -6.18 -5.40
CA TRP A 216 -11.19 -7.58 -5.21
C TRP A 216 -9.97 -7.95 -6.03
N ASN A 217 -9.27 -8.99 -5.57
CA ASN A 217 -8.09 -9.53 -6.21
C ASN A 217 -8.13 -11.05 -6.12
N ALA A 218 -7.81 -11.72 -7.22
CA ALA A 218 -7.72 -13.17 -7.26
C ALA A 218 -6.34 -13.57 -7.75
N GLY A 219 -5.80 -14.64 -7.19
CA GLY A 219 -4.46 -15.11 -7.51
C GLY A 219 -4.33 -16.61 -7.52
N ILE A 220 -3.34 -17.08 -8.27
CA ILE A 220 -2.92 -18.48 -8.35
C ILE A 220 -1.40 -18.53 -8.30
N GLN A 221 -0.85 -19.51 -7.58
CA GLN A 221 0.58 -19.78 -7.49
C GLN A 221 0.85 -21.27 -7.60
N TYR A 222 1.91 -21.63 -8.30
CA TYR A 222 2.37 -23.00 -8.47
C TYR A 222 3.85 -23.11 -8.13
N ARG A 223 4.17 -24.02 -7.21
CA ARG A 223 5.53 -24.32 -6.76
C ARG A 223 6.03 -25.60 -7.43
N LEU A 224 6.89 -25.47 -8.44
CA LEU A 224 7.52 -26.59 -9.13
C LEU A 224 8.85 -26.97 -8.44
N ALA A 225 8.99 -28.24 -8.06
CA ALA A 225 10.25 -28.79 -7.55
C ALA A 225 11.13 -29.27 -8.73
N LEU A 226 12.31 -28.66 -8.90
CA LEU A 226 13.20 -28.92 -10.04
C LEU A 226 14.09 -30.16 -9.83
N ASN A 227 14.42 -30.51 -8.59
CA ASN A 227 15.30 -31.64 -8.26
C ASN A 227 14.52 -32.87 -7.77
N ALA A 228 15.01 -34.07 -8.06
CA ALA A 228 14.44 -35.34 -7.57
C ALA A 228 14.43 -35.41 -6.03
N ASP A 229 15.46 -34.87 -5.37
CA ASP A 229 15.52 -34.77 -3.90
C ASP A 229 14.40 -33.87 -3.34
N ALA A 230 13.95 -32.86 -4.08
CA ALA A 230 12.86 -31.98 -3.65
C ALA A 230 11.46 -32.61 -3.84
N ARG A 231 11.36 -33.81 -4.44
CA ARG A 231 10.09 -34.54 -4.65
C ARG A 231 9.65 -35.38 -3.45
N GLY A 232 10.32 -35.29 -2.32
CA GLY A 232 9.85 -35.86 -1.05
C GLY A 232 10.00 -37.39 -0.95
N GLY A 233 11.12 -37.94 -1.43
CA GLY A 233 11.55 -39.28 -1.03
C GLY A 233 12.11 -39.29 0.39
N GLU A 234 11.96 -40.40 1.13
CA GLU A 234 12.60 -40.61 2.43
C GLU A 234 14.13 -40.40 2.31
N GLY A 235 14.64 -39.29 2.84
CA GLY A 235 16.06 -38.88 2.71
C GLY A 235 16.32 -37.56 1.97
N ALA A 236 15.27 -36.88 1.51
CA ALA A 236 15.36 -35.58 0.85
C ALA A 236 16.06 -34.49 1.71
N ASP A 237 17.25 -34.07 1.32
CA ASP A 237 17.92 -32.91 1.91
C ASP A 237 17.30 -31.61 1.36
N LEU A 238 16.37 -31.03 2.13
CA LEU A 238 15.68 -29.78 1.79
C LEU A 238 16.63 -28.59 1.59
N ARG A 239 17.88 -28.66 2.06
CA ARG A 239 18.89 -27.60 1.86
C ARG A 239 19.38 -27.48 0.41
N LYS A 240 19.26 -28.55 -0.38
CA LYS A 240 19.62 -28.58 -1.82
C LYS A 240 18.41 -28.48 -2.75
N ALA A 241 17.21 -28.33 -2.18
CA ALA A 241 15.98 -28.25 -2.94
C ALA A 241 15.92 -26.92 -3.71
N ARG A 242 15.71 -27.00 -5.02
CA ARG A 242 15.47 -25.84 -5.88
C ARG A 242 14.01 -25.82 -6.29
N PHE A 243 13.36 -24.70 -6.04
CA PHE A 243 11.96 -24.47 -6.37
C PHE A 243 11.84 -23.36 -7.40
N LEU A 244 10.97 -23.56 -8.39
CA LEU A 244 10.51 -22.53 -9.29
C LEU A 244 9.08 -22.14 -8.89
N TYR A 245 8.87 -20.86 -8.62
CA TYR A 245 7.56 -20.31 -8.33
C TYR A 245 6.99 -19.63 -9.57
N LEU A 246 5.80 -20.05 -9.96
CA LEU A 246 5.02 -19.41 -11.02
C LEU A 246 3.77 -18.84 -10.38
N GLY A 247 3.49 -17.56 -10.60
CA GLY A 247 2.34 -16.91 -9.98
C GLY A 247 1.71 -15.90 -10.89
N PHE A 248 0.38 -15.84 -10.84
CA PHE A 248 -0.44 -14.91 -11.59
C PHE A 248 -1.50 -14.36 -10.64
N TYR A 249 -1.79 -13.06 -10.74
CA TYR A 249 -2.90 -12.45 -10.02
C TYR A 249 -3.54 -11.37 -10.88
N GLY A 250 -4.80 -11.07 -10.60
CA GLY A 250 -5.59 -10.03 -11.23
C GLY A 250 -6.32 -9.20 -10.19
N ASN A 251 -6.43 -7.90 -10.47
CA ASN A 251 -7.17 -6.93 -9.65
C ASN A 251 -8.39 -6.43 -10.42
N SER A 252 -9.43 -6.02 -9.69
CA SER A 252 -10.56 -5.24 -10.21
C SER A 252 -10.26 -3.76 -10.32
#